data_AF-A0A533XP08-F1
#
_entry.id   AF-A0A533XP08-F1
#
_cell.length_a   1.000
_cell.length_b   1.000
_cell.length_c   1.000
_cell.angle_alpha   90.00
_cell.angle_beta   90.00
_cell.angle_gamma   90.00
#
_symmetry.space_group_name_H-M   'P 1'
#
loop_
_entity.id
_entity.type
_entity.pdbx_description
1 polymer ?
#
loop_
_entity_poly.entity_id
_entity_poly.type
_entity_poly.pdbx_seq_one_letter_code
_entity_poly.pdbx_strand_id
1 'polypeptide(L)'
;GTSVADVQNDRLGMAGRFAREFNVHVILKGAGTVLAGPDGSLAVNPTGNPGMATGGTGDVLTGMIVGLLAQGLSPWEAACAG
;
A
#
# COMPACT_ATOMS: atom_id res chain seq x y z
N GLY A 1 -6.58 12.45 -14.79
CA GLY A 1 -6.64 11.07 -14.27
C GLY A 1 -5.69 10.22 -15.08
N THR A 2 -4.92 9.37 -14.41
CA THR A 2 -3.86 8.53 -15.00
C THR A 2 -4.42 7.19 -15.50
N SER A 3 -3.88 6.60 -16.57
CA SER A 3 -4.36 5.29 -17.05
C SER A 3 -3.81 4.14 -16.20
N VAL A 4 -4.49 2.98 -16.26
CA VAL A 4 -4.01 1.76 -15.58
C VAL A 4 -2.64 1.34 -16.11
N ALA A 5 -2.35 1.54 -17.40
CA ALA A 5 -1.05 1.20 -18.00
C ALA A 5 0.07 2.08 -17.43
N ASP A 6 -0.15 3.39 -17.32
CA ASP A 6 0.83 4.31 -16.73
C ASP A 6 1.10 3.97 -15.25
N VAL A 7 0.06 3.59 -14.50
CA VAL A 7 0.20 3.14 -13.11
C VAL A 7 1.03 1.86 -13.02
N GLN A 8 0.83 0.87 -13.91
CA GLN A 8 1.64 -0.35 -13.91
C GLN A 8 3.10 -0.09 -14.34
N ASN A 9 3.33 0.86 -15.25
CA ASN A 9 4.66 1.23 -15.73
C ASN A 9 5.53 1.96 -14.67
N ASP A 10 4.91 2.73 -13.76
CA ASP A 10 5.62 3.44 -12.68
C ASP A 10 4.88 3.33 -11.33
N ARG A 11 4.68 2.11 -10.82
CA ARG A 11 3.95 1.88 -9.55
C ARG A 11 4.59 2.60 -8.35
N LEU A 12 5.92 2.65 -8.30
CA LEU A 12 6.68 3.28 -7.22
C LEU A 12 6.60 4.81 -7.28
N GLY A 13 6.86 5.42 -8.43
CA GLY A 13 6.78 6.87 -8.60
C GLY A 13 5.35 7.38 -8.54
N MET A 14 4.35 6.62 -8.99
CA MET A 14 2.93 6.95 -8.81
C MET A 14 2.52 6.94 -7.34
N ALA A 15 2.80 5.85 -6.61
CA ALA A 15 2.47 5.76 -5.18
C ALA A 15 3.20 6.85 -4.35
N GLY A 16 4.49 7.05 -4.60
CA GLY A 16 5.31 8.07 -3.91
C GLY A 16 4.89 9.51 -4.20
N ARG A 17 4.44 9.82 -5.43
CA ARG A 17 3.88 11.14 -5.74
C ARG A 17 2.54 11.34 -5.05
N PHE A 18 1.62 10.38 -5.15
CA PHE A 18 0.29 10.46 -4.53
C PHE A 18 0.38 10.60 -2.99
N ALA A 19 1.25 9.81 -2.34
CA ALA A 19 1.46 9.88 -0.89
C ALA A 19 1.89 11.28 -0.43
N ARG A 20 2.83 11.91 -1.15
CA ARG A 20 3.30 13.27 -0.88
C ARG A 20 2.27 14.35 -1.24
N GLU A 21 1.62 14.23 -2.39
CA GLU A 21 0.64 15.21 -2.91
C GLU A 21 -0.57 15.36 -1.99
N PHE A 22 -1.08 14.23 -1.46
CA PHE A 22 -2.25 14.21 -0.59
C PHE A 22 -1.92 14.10 0.91
N ASN A 23 -0.63 14.03 1.28
CA ASN A 23 -0.15 13.82 2.65
C ASN A 23 -0.74 12.56 3.32
N VAL A 24 -0.75 11.43 2.60
CA VAL A 24 -1.35 10.15 3.02
C VAL A 24 -0.37 8.98 2.92
N HIS A 25 -0.67 7.89 3.63
CA HIS A 25 -0.03 6.59 3.42
C HIS A 25 -0.80 5.83 2.31
N VAL A 26 -0.07 5.26 1.35
CA VAL A 26 -0.63 4.57 0.17
C VAL A 26 -0.19 3.11 0.16
N ILE A 27 -1.14 2.18 -0.04
CA ILE A 27 -0.87 0.75 -0.22
C ILE A 27 -1.43 0.31 -1.59
N LEU A 28 -0.58 0.33 -2.61
CA LEU A 28 -0.91 -0.02 -3.98
C LEU A 28 -0.79 -1.53 -4.19
N LYS A 29 -1.85 -2.24 -3.79
CA LYS A 29 -2.07 -3.69 -3.95
C LYS A 29 -1.79 -4.17 -5.38
N GLY A 30 -1.13 -5.32 -5.50
CA GLY A 30 -0.79 -5.97 -6.78
C GLY A 30 0.30 -7.02 -6.59
N ALA A 31 0.79 -7.62 -7.68
CA ALA A 31 1.97 -8.50 -7.62
C ALA A 31 3.20 -7.67 -7.18
N GLY A 32 3.73 -7.94 -5.98
CA GLY A 32 4.56 -7.00 -5.25
C GLY A 32 3.74 -5.77 -4.84
N THR A 33 3.26 -5.71 -3.59
CA THR A 33 2.47 -4.56 -3.11
C THR A 33 3.40 -3.40 -2.80
N VAL A 34 3.10 -2.20 -3.30
CA VAL A 34 3.91 -0.99 -3.08
C VAL A 34 3.33 -0.17 -1.94
N LEU A 35 4.18 0.25 -1.02
CA LEU A 35 3.84 1.13 0.09
C LEU A 35 4.56 2.48 -0.07
N ALA A 36 3.86 3.58 0.17
CA ALA A 36 4.43 4.91 0.12
C ALA A 36 3.92 5.80 1.26
N GLY A 37 4.85 6.51 1.92
CA GLY A 37 4.59 7.47 2.99
C GLY A 37 4.70 8.93 2.51
N PRO A 38 4.04 9.88 3.19
CA PRO A 38 4.03 11.29 2.80
C PRO A 38 5.36 12.01 3.09
N ASP A 39 6.13 11.47 4.03
CA ASP A 39 7.54 11.80 4.28
C ASP A 39 8.46 11.43 3.10
N GLY A 40 7.99 10.56 2.21
CA GLY A 40 8.77 10.00 1.11
C GLY A 40 9.34 8.61 1.37
N SER A 41 8.96 7.95 2.47
CA SER A 41 9.26 6.53 2.69
C SER A 41 8.63 5.67 1.58
N LEU A 42 9.36 4.66 1.11
CA LEU A 42 8.93 3.74 0.07
C LEU A 42 9.33 2.31 0.45
N ALA A 43 8.40 1.37 0.30
CA ALA A 43 8.67 -0.06 0.47
C ALA A 43 7.93 -0.88 -0.59
N VAL A 44 8.40 -2.11 -0.82
CA VAL A 44 7.71 -3.11 -1.62
C VAL A 44 7.61 -4.36 -0.77
N ASN A 45 6.40 -4.86 -0.54
CA ASN A 45 6.19 -6.19 0.02
C ASN A 45 6.34 -7.20 -1.14
N PRO A 46 7.39 -8.05 -1.15
CA PRO A 46 7.62 -9.04 -2.21
C PRO A 46 6.78 -10.32 -2.02
N THR A 47 6.05 -10.43 -0.90
CA THR A 47 5.26 -11.61 -0.56
C THR A 47 3.84 -11.54 -1.15
N GLY A 48 3.11 -12.64 -0.98
CA GLY A 48 1.80 -12.84 -1.57
C GLY A 48 1.84 -13.63 -2.88
N ASN A 49 0.67 -14.10 -3.31
CA ASN A 49 0.53 -14.94 -4.50
C ASN A 49 -0.75 -14.58 -5.28
N PRO A 50 -0.94 -15.04 -6.53
CA PRO A 50 -2.11 -14.68 -7.34
C PRO A 50 -3.47 -15.00 -6.71
N GLY A 51 -3.57 -16.00 -5.83
CA GLY A 51 -4.78 -16.33 -5.08
C GLY A 51 -5.23 -15.22 -4.11
N MET A 52 -4.34 -14.30 -3.74
CA MET A 52 -4.70 -13.11 -2.95
C MET A 52 -5.46 -12.04 -3.75
N ALA A 53 -5.60 -12.19 -5.08
CA ALA A 53 -6.46 -11.35 -5.91
C ALA A 53 -7.95 -11.75 -5.86
N THR A 54 -8.35 -12.56 -4.87
CA THR A 54 -9.75 -12.95 -4.61
C THR A 54 -10.49 -11.85 -3.84
N GLY A 55 -11.80 -11.70 -4.06
CA GLY A 55 -12.63 -10.75 -3.29
C GLY A 55 -12.55 -11.00 -1.77
N GLY A 56 -12.58 -9.92 -0.97
CA GLY A 56 -12.49 -9.99 0.50
C GLY A 56 -11.07 -9.88 1.07
N THR A 57 -10.01 -10.21 0.33
CA THR A 57 -8.62 -10.12 0.84
C THR A 57 -8.20 -8.68 1.16
N GLY A 58 -8.73 -7.72 0.39
CA GLY A 58 -8.53 -6.30 0.63
C GLY A 58 -9.15 -5.79 1.95
N ASP A 59 -10.21 -6.44 2.42
CA ASP A 59 -10.92 -6.09 3.65
C ASP A 59 -10.23 -6.70 4.86
N VAL A 60 -9.73 -7.94 4.74
CA VAL A 60 -8.84 -8.59 5.73
C VAL A 60 -7.58 -7.75 5.96
N LEU A 61 -6.89 -7.33 4.88
CA LEU A 61 -5.74 -6.43 4.97
C LEU A 61 -6.08 -5.13 5.72
N THR A 62 -7.20 -4.51 5.37
CA THR A 62 -7.65 -3.26 6.02
C THR A 62 -7.92 -3.49 7.52
N GLY A 63 -8.55 -4.61 7.89
CA GLY A 63 -8.77 -5.01 9.28
C GLY A 63 -7.47 -5.24 10.06
N MET A 64 -6.45 -5.85 9.45
CA MET A 64 -5.14 -6.03 10.09
C MET A 64 -4.46 -4.69 10.35
N ILE A 65 -4.40 -3.79 9.37
CA ILE A 65 -3.80 -2.45 9.52
C ILE A 65 -4.51 -1.63 10.61
N VAL A 66 -5.85 -1.65 10.62
CA VAL A 66 -6.65 -0.97 11.67
C VAL A 66 -6.41 -1.61 13.05
N GLY A 67 -6.28 -2.93 13.13
CA GLY A 67 -5.93 -3.64 14.37
C GLY A 67 -4.52 -3.31 14.88
N LEU A 68 -3.55 -3.10 13.99
CA LEU A 68 -2.19 -2.69 14.34
C LEU A 68 -2.12 -1.22 14.79
N LEU A 69 -2.86 -0.32 14.12
CA LEU A 69 -3.06 1.07 14.55
C LEU A 69 -3.70 1.14 15.94
N ALA A 70 -4.71 0.30 16.22
CA ALA A 70 -5.37 0.21 17.52
C ALA A 70 -4.45 -0.33 18.64
N GLN A 71 -3.39 -1.06 18.28
CA GLN A 71 -2.32 -1.50 19.21
C GLN A 71 -1.23 -0.44 19.42
N GLY A 72 -1.31 0.72 18.74
CA GLY A 72 -0.40 1.84 18.92
C GLY A 72 0.82 1.87 18.00
N LEU A 73 0.88 1.03 16.96
CA LEU A 73 1.89 1.15 15.90
C LEU A 73 1.68 2.44 15.10
N SER A 74 2.75 3.03 14.57
CA SER A 74 2.62 4.15 13.64
C SER A 74 1.94 3.72 12.33
N PRO A 75 1.33 4.65 11.57
CA PRO A 75 0.71 4.32 10.29
C PRO A 75 1.66 3.69 9.26
N TRP A 76 2.97 3.97 9.33
CA TRP A 76 3.97 3.34 8.48
C TRP A 76 4.25 1.89 8.90
N GLU A 77 4.46 1.63 10.19
CA GLU A 77 4.70 0.28 10.71
C GLU A 77 3.47 -0.62 10.53
N ALA A 78 2.27 -0.08 10.85
CA ALA A 78 1.01 -0.79 10.66
C ALA A 78 0.72 -1.11 9.19
N ALA A 79 1.12 -0.24 8.26
CA ALA A 79 1.04 -0.52 6.83
C ALA A 79 2.06 -1.57 6.37
N CYS A 80 3.29 -1.53 6.90
CA CYS A 80 4.36 -2.48 6.53
C CYS A 80 4.15 -3.90 7.07
N ALA A 81 3.37 -4.07 8.14
CA ALA A 81 3.10 -5.35 8.78
C ALA A 81 1.74 -5.98 8.43
N GLY A 82 0.96 -5.35 7.53
CA GLY A 82 -0.31 -5.86 6.98
C GLY A 82 -0.17 -6.53 5.62
#